data_AF-A0A7C4GLN7-F1
#
_entry.id   AF-A0A7C4GLN7-F1
#
_cell.length_a   1.000
_cell.length_b   1.000
_cell.length_c   1.000
_cell.angle_alpha   90.00
_cell.angle_beta   90.00
_cell.angle_gamma   90.00
#
_symmetry.space_group_name_H-M   'P 1'
#
loop_
_entity.id
_entity.type
_entity.pdbx_description
1 polymer ?
#
loop_
_entity_poly.entity_id
_entity_poly.type
_entity_poly.pdbx_seq_one_letter_code
_entity_poly.pdbx_strand_id
1 'polypeptide(L)'
;MSMMKTGGVEWDAYLNYALMKVSEELPPLVRERLMINAKREMIKILRKRELILGRNPFHIVALAIYFAARRSGLRITLRMIASSLGVSESSVRRVKRLIKDG
;
A
#
# COMPACT_ATOMS: atom_id res chain seq x y z
N MET A 1 -18.64 6.07 -5.92
CA MET A 1 -17.17 5.86 -5.98
C MET A 1 -16.93 4.38 -6.29
N SER A 2 -16.42 4.02 -7.46
CA SER A 2 -16.24 2.62 -7.87
C SER A 2 -15.21 1.90 -6.99
N MET A 3 -15.53 0.69 -6.52
CA MET A 3 -14.63 -0.15 -5.72
C MET A 3 -13.57 -0.82 -6.62
N MET A 4 -12.30 -0.79 -6.20
CA MET A 4 -11.20 -1.50 -6.84
C MET A 4 -11.31 -3.00 -6.57
N LYS A 5 -12.01 -3.74 -7.44
CA LYS A 5 -12.12 -5.20 -7.39
C LYS A 5 -11.31 -5.84 -8.52
N THR A 6 -10.42 -6.78 -8.20
CA THR A 6 -9.70 -7.59 -9.21
C THR A 6 -9.34 -8.94 -8.60
N GLY A 7 -9.63 -10.03 -9.32
CA GLY A 7 -9.30 -11.40 -8.87
C GLY A 7 -9.99 -11.82 -7.57
N GLY A 8 -11.20 -11.32 -7.31
CA GLY A 8 -11.95 -11.60 -6.07
C GLY A 8 -11.51 -10.80 -4.84
N VAL A 9 -10.48 -9.94 -4.96
CA VAL A 9 -9.99 -9.12 -3.85
C VAL A 9 -10.63 -7.73 -3.87
N GLU A 10 -11.12 -7.29 -2.70
CA GLU A 10 -11.64 -5.94 -2.47
C GLU A 10 -10.51 -5.00 -2.01
N TRP A 11 -9.78 -4.42 -2.96
CA TRP A 11 -8.54 -3.69 -2.67
C TRP A 11 -8.73 -2.42 -1.85
N ASP A 12 -9.87 -1.72 -1.97
CA ASP A 12 -10.17 -0.55 -1.15
C ASP A 12 -10.27 -0.90 0.34
N ALA A 13 -10.83 -2.06 0.69
CA ALA A 13 -10.96 -2.49 2.09
C ALA A 13 -9.57 -2.69 2.73
N TYR A 14 -8.69 -3.42 2.04
CA TYR A 14 -7.30 -3.63 2.50
C TYR A 14 -6.52 -2.31 2.56
N LEU A 15 -6.68 -1.44 1.56
CA LEU A 15 -5.97 -0.17 1.51
C LEU A 15 -6.43 0.76 2.64
N ASN A 16 -7.74 0.86 2.88
CA ASN A 16 -8.31 1.69 3.94
C ASN A 16 -7.90 1.19 5.33
N TYR A 17 -7.98 -0.13 5.56
CA TYR A 17 -7.50 -0.74 6.80
C TYR A 17 -6.02 -0.43 7.04
N ALA A 18 -5.19 -0.60 6.01
CA ALA A 18 -3.76 -0.37 6.13
C ALA A 18 -3.43 1.11 6.38
N LEU A 19 -4.10 2.03 5.67
CA LEU A 19 -3.96 3.45 5.90
C LEU A 19 -4.42 3.85 7.31
N MET A 20 -5.53 3.30 7.80
CA MET A 20 -6.00 3.55 9.17
C MET A 20 -4.90 3.23 10.19
N LYS A 21 -4.27 2.06 10.08
CA LYS A 21 -3.20 1.62 11.01
C LYS A 21 -1.88 2.37 10.86
N VAL A 22 -1.51 2.75 9.64
CA VAL A 22 -0.20 3.38 9.36
C VAL A 22 -0.21 4.89 9.59
N SER A 23 -1.38 5.53 9.46
CA SER A 23 -1.51 6.99 9.50
C SER A 23 -2.18 7.53 10.76
N GLU A 24 -2.40 6.70 11.77
CA GLU A 24 -3.10 7.05 13.02
C GLU A 24 -2.49 8.29 13.70
N GLU A 25 -1.16 8.36 13.74
CA GLU A 25 -0.39 9.44 14.36
C GLU A 25 -0.09 10.62 13.42
N LEU A 26 -0.59 10.62 12.18
CA LEU A 26 -0.29 11.68 11.22
C LEU A 26 -1.28 12.86 11.36
N PRO A 27 -0.80 14.11 11.21
CA PRO A 27 -1.70 15.26 11.13
C PRO A 27 -2.77 15.07 10.03
N PRO A 28 -4.02 15.52 10.22
CA PRO A 28 -5.13 15.24 9.31
C PRO A 28 -4.83 15.54 7.83
N LEU A 29 -4.22 16.69 7.53
CA LEU A 29 -3.85 17.08 6.16
C LEU A 29 -2.77 16.17 5.55
N VAL A 30 -1.81 15.73 6.38
CA VAL A 30 -0.76 14.80 5.94
C VAL A 30 -1.35 13.42 5.68
N ARG A 31 -2.26 12.97 6.55
CA ARG A 31 -3.02 11.74 6.39
C ARG A 31 -3.82 11.74 5.11
N GLU A 32 -4.59 12.79 4.84
CA GLU A 32 -5.38 12.93 3.61
C GLU A 32 -4.49 12.85 2.35
N ARG A 33 -3.39 13.60 2.33
CA ARG A 33 -2.44 13.59 1.21
C ARG A 33 -1.84 12.19 0.98
N LEU A 34 -1.50 11.49 2.06
CA LEU A 34 -1.00 10.12 1.99
C LEU A 34 -2.06 9.16 1.40
N MET A 35 -3.33 9.27 1.83
CA MET A 35 -4.42 8.43 1.34
C MET A 35 -4.65 8.61 -0.17
N ILE A 36 -4.69 9.86 -0.64
CA ILE A 36 -4.86 10.17 -2.07
C ILE A 36 -3.71 9.57 -2.89
N ASN A 37 -2.47 9.77 -2.43
CA ASN A 37 -1.29 9.25 -3.12
C ASN A 37 -1.22 7.73 -3.08
N ALA A 38 -1.58 7.10 -1.95
CA ALA A 38 -1.61 5.64 -1.82
C ALA A 38 -2.63 5.01 -2.75
N LYS A 39 -3.81 5.63 -2.93
CA LYS A 39 -4.80 5.16 -3.92
C LYS A 39 -4.27 5.24 -5.35
N ARG A 40 -3.55 6.32 -5.71
CA ARG A 40 -2.91 6.47 -7.02
C ARG A 40 -1.84 5.38 -7.26
N GLU A 41 -0.99 5.14 -6.27
CA GLU A 41 0.04 4.08 -6.34
C GLU A 41 -0.58 2.69 -6.41
N MET A 42 -1.68 2.47 -5.68
CA MET A 42 -2.41 1.21 -5.72
C MET A 42 -2.90 0.90 -7.13
N ILE A 43 -3.52 1.88 -7.81
CA ILE A 43 -3.99 1.71 -9.19
C ILE A 43 -2.84 1.36 -10.13
N LYS A 44 -1.67 2.00 -9.98
CA LYS A 44 -0.47 1.66 -10.79
C LYS A 44 -0.03 0.22 -10.57
N ILE A 45 0.00 -0.23 -9.32
CA ILE A 45 0.40 -1.61 -8.98
C ILE A 45 -0.63 -2.61 -9.53
N LEU A 46 -1.93 -2.33 -9.40
CA LEU A 46 -3.00 -3.23 -9.85
C LEU A 46 -3.04 -3.45 -11.36
N ARG A 47 -2.47 -2.53 -12.16
CA ARG A 47 -2.29 -2.72 -13.60
C ARG A 47 -1.32 -3.87 -13.92
N LYS A 48 -0.39 -4.19 -13.02
CA LYS A 48 0.55 -5.31 -13.16
C LYS A 48 -0.08 -6.62 -12.67
N ARG A 49 -1.20 -7.04 -13.27
CA ARG A 49 -2.06 -8.14 -12.79
C ARG A 49 -1.29 -9.45 -12.52
N GLU A 50 -0.44 -9.86 -13.43
CA GLU A 50 0.39 -11.07 -13.29
C GLU A 50 1.31 -11.04 -12.06
N LEU A 51 1.74 -9.84 -11.66
CA LEU A 51 2.61 -9.66 -10.49
C LEU A 51 1.85 -9.57 -9.18
N ILE A 52 0.52 -9.45 -9.17
CA ILE A 52 -0.28 -9.34 -7.94
C ILE A 52 -1.09 -10.60 -7.62
N LEU A 53 -1.38 -11.44 -8.62
CA LEU A 53 -2.18 -12.65 -8.45
C LEU A 53 -1.53 -13.63 -7.47
N GLY A 54 -2.35 -14.22 -6.60
CA GLY A 54 -1.90 -15.17 -5.57
C GLY A 54 -1.05 -14.56 -4.44
N ARG A 55 -0.82 -13.24 -4.44
CA ARG A 55 -0.06 -12.58 -3.37
C ARG A 55 -0.98 -12.13 -2.25
N ASN A 56 -0.44 -12.16 -1.03
CA ASN A 56 -1.11 -11.59 0.14
C ASN A 56 -1.42 -10.10 -0.12
N PRO A 57 -2.70 -9.68 -0.05
CA PRO A 57 -3.11 -8.30 -0.30
C PRO A 57 -2.39 -7.26 0.57
N PHE A 58 -2.07 -7.62 1.83
CA PHE A 58 -1.33 -6.74 2.74
C PHE A 58 0.06 -6.39 2.22
N HIS A 59 0.74 -7.30 1.52
CA HIS A 59 2.03 -6.99 0.90
C HIS A 59 1.88 -5.97 -0.23
N ILE A 60 0.78 -6.00 -0.98
CA ILE A 60 0.53 -5.08 -2.10
C ILE A 60 0.20 -3.68 -1.59
N VAL A 61 -0.74 -3.57 -0.65
CA VAL A 61 -1.13 -2.27 -0.08
C VAL A 61 0.01 -1.63 0.72
N ALA A 62 0.84 -2.44 1.39
CA ALA A 62 2.05 -1.94 2.06
C ALA A 62 3.00 -1.24 1.08
N LEU A 63 3.15 -1.76 -0.14
CA LEU A 63 3.97 -1.12 -1.18
C LEU A 63 3.34 0.14 -1.72
N ALA A 64 2.02 0.16 -1.94
CA ALA A 64 1.31 1.36 -2.36
C ALA A 64 1.51 2.51 -1.36
N ILE A 65 1.35 2.24 -0.06
CA ILE A 65 1.56 3.21 1.02
C ILE A 65 3.02 3.65 1.07
N TYR A 66 3.97 2.71 0.96
CA TYR A 66 5.40 3.02 0.96
C TYR A 66 5.79 3.96 -0.18
N PHE A 67 5.37 3.67 -1.41
CA PHE A 67 5.67 4.53 -2.56
C PHE A 67 5.01 5.91 -2.43
N ALA A 68 3.77 5.96 -1.96
CA ALA A 68 3.06 7.21 -1.71
C ALA A 68 3.74 8.07 -0.64
N ALA A 69 4.18 7.46 0.46
CA ALA A 69 4.91 8.15 1.52
C ALA A 69 6.23 8.73 1.00
N ARG A 70 7.00 7.93 0.24
CA ARG A 70 8.27 8.39 -0.37
C ARG A 70 8.05 9.58 -1.31
N ARG A 71 7.02 9.55 -2.15
CA ARG A 71 6.65 10.67 -3.05
C ARG A 71 6.17 11.90 -2.30
N SER A 72 5.61 11.72 -1.11
CA SER A 72 5.10 12.79 -0.27
C SER A 72 6.16 13.36 0.69
N GLY A 73 7.42 12.89 0.60
CA GLY A 73 8.50 13.31 1.52
C GLY A 73 8.37 12.76 2.94
N LEU A 74 7.44 11.82 3.17
CA LEU A 74 7.18 11.24 4.48
C LEU A 74 8.19 10.14 4.81
N ARG A 75 8.70 10.14 6.05
CA ARG A 75 9.65 9.15 6.55
C ARG A 75 8.95 7.87 7.06
N ILE A 76 8.03 7.33 6.27
CA ILE A 76 7.34 6.07 6.58
C ILE A 76 8.11 4.92 5.93
N THR A 77 8.70 4.04 6.74
CA THR A 77 9.54 2.94 6.26
C THR A 77 8.72 1.66 6.02
N LEU A 78 9.25 0.74 5.20
CA LEU A 78 8.63 -0.59 5.03
C LEU A 78 8.51 -1.35 6.35
N ARG A 79 9.47 -1.19 7.26
CA ARG A 79 9.44 -1.82 8.58
C ARG A 79 8.25 -1.35 9.40
N MET A 80 8.02 -0.03 9.44
CA MET A 80 6.87 0.55 10.15
C MET A 80 5.55 0.02 9.59
N ILE A 81 5.39 0.07 8.26
CA ILE A 81 4.17 -0.40 7.60
C ILE A 81 3.94 -1.90 7.85
N ALA A 82 4.98 -2.71 7.70
CA ALA A 82 4.90 -4.15 7.91
C ALA A 82 4.52 -4.50 9.36
N SER A 83 5.14 -3.80 10.33
CA SER A 83 4.82 -3.94 11.75
C SER A 83 3.37 -3.56 12.04
N SER A 84 2.86 -2.44 11.52
CA SER A 84 1.46 -2.01 11.70
C SER A 84 0.44 -2.98 11.10
N LEU A 85 0.85 -3.77 10.10
CA LEU A 85 0.00 -4.73 9.39
C LEU A 85 0.15 -6.17 9.89
N GLY A 86 1.06 -6.43 10.84
CA GLY A 86 1.34 -7.79 11.31
C GLY A 86 1.93 -8.70 10.21
N VAL A 87 2.66 -8.15 9.25
CA VAL A 87 3.32 -8.91 8.17
C VAL A 87 4.83 -8.79 8.26
N SER A 88 5.55 -9.71 7.62
CA SER A 88 7.01 -9.68 7.58
C SER A 88 7.54 -8.61 6.62
N GLU A 89 8.47 -7.77 7.10
CA GLU A 89 9.20 -6.81 6.27
C GLU A 89 9.90 -7.50 5.08
N SER A 90 10.47 -8.69 5.29
CA SER A 90 11.19 -9.42 4.24
C SER A 90 10.26 -9.91 3.13
N SER A 91 9.02 -10.27 3.47
CA SER A 91 7.98 -10.64 2.50
C SER A 91 7.57 -9.45 1.65
N VAL A 92 7.34 -8.28 2.26
CA VAL A 92 7.01 -7.04 1.53
C VAL A 92 8.19 -6.64 0.61
N ARG A 93 9.44 -6.74 1.09
CA ARG A 93 10.63 -6.48 0.27
C ARG A 93 10.76 -7.43 -0.91
N ARG A 94 10.39 -8.70 -0.76
CA ARG A 94 10.37 -9.66 -1.88
C ARG A 94 9.41 -9.22 -2.97
N VAL A 95 8.19 -8.81 -2.59
CA VAL A 95 7.20 -8.29 -3.54
C VAL A 95 7.70 -6.98 -4.18
N LYS A 96 8.32 -6.07 -3.42
CA LYS A 96 8.91 -4.82 -3.95
C LYS A 96 9.88 -5.07 -5.09
N ARG A 97 10.72 -6.10 -4.99
CA ARG A 97 11.72 -6.45 -6.02
C ARG A 97 11.09 -6.90 -7.35
N LEU A 98 9.83 -7.35 -7.31
CA LEU A 98 9.09 -7.82 -8.49
C LEU A 98 8.28 -6.69 -9.12
N ILE A 99 7.66 -5.85 -8.29
CA ILE A 99 6.79 -4.75 -8.74
C ILE A 99 7.59 -3.53 -9.25
N LYS A 100 8.91 -3.64 -9.48
CA LYS A 100 9.82 -2.53 -9.86
C LYS A 100 9.16 -1.57 -10.86
N ASP A 101 9.37 -0.28 -10.59
CA ASP A 101 8.68 0.90 -11.12
C ASP A 101 7.36 1.23 -10.43
N GLY A 102 7.44 2.14 -9.46
CA GLY A 102 6.34 3.03 -9.11
C GLY A 102 6.69 4.42 -9.57
#